data_AF-A0A7C6TTM9-F1
#
_entry.id   AF-A0A7C6TTM9-F1
#
_cell.length_a   1.000
_cell.length_b   1.000
_cell.length_c   1.000
_cell.angle_alpha   90.00
_cell.angle_beta   90.00
_cell.angle_gamma   90.00
#
_symmetry.space_group_name_H-M   'P 1'
#
loop_
_entity.id
_entity.type
_entity.pdbx_description
1 polymer ?
#
loop_
_entity_poly.entity_id
_entity_poly.type
_entity_poly.pdbx_seq_one_letter_code
_entity_poly.pdbx_strand_id
1 'polypeptide(L)'
;GLLNTKRHYTHSWIHETLVDLLHIQKEIHPGIFAVMDGTTAGNGTGPRIMTPEIKNVILASGDQVAIDAIAAKMMGFDPMSIGYIRLAHEQGLGIGDPREIEVVGDDISGENWNFSIGMNFHRALGWLSWYGPTKVLQKLLFHTPLVHGASFISEAYHDYYRWPTREKKVYEAWRENTPWGRLFATYLEKGTLR
;
A
#
# COMPACT_ATOMS: atom_id res chain seq x y z
N GLY A 1 9.88 -9.41 9.26
CA GLY A 1 10.36 -8.38 8.30
C GLY A 1 11.71 -7.86 8.76
N LEU A 2 12.45 -7.17 7.90
CA LEU A 2 13.76 -6.59 8.28
C LEU A 2 13.62 -5.40 9.24
N LEU A 3 12.46 -4.72 9.25
CA LEU A 3 12.12 -3.63 10.17
C LEU A 3 10.98 -4.02 11.13
N ASN A 4 11.29 -4.83 12.15
CA ASN A 4 10.28 -5.27 13.13
C ASN A 4 9.95 -4.20 14.18
N THR A 5 10.92 -3.37 14.55
CA THR A 5 10.75 -2.24 15.47
C THR A 5 11.21 -0.96 14.78
N LYS A 6 10.65 0.20 15.16
CA LYS A 6 11.05 1.52 14.63
C LYS A 6 10.82 1.77 13.13
N ARG A 7 9.94 1.01 12.45
CA ARG A 7 9.52 1.30 11.07
C ARG A 7 9.08 2.75 10.84
N HIS A 8 8.60 3.43 11.89
CA HIS A 8 8.14 4.80 11.76
C HIS A 8 9.27 5.81 11.58
N TYR A 9 10.52 5.46 11.91
CA TYR A 9 11.68 6.32 11.75
C TYR A 9 12.00 6.57 10.28
N THR A 10 11.54 5.69 9.39
CA THR A 10 11.91 5.69 7.98
C THR A 10 10.89 6.37 7.08
N HIS A 11 9.74 6.86 7.58
CA HIS A 11 8.72 7.49 6.74
C HIS A 11 9.28 8.64 5.88
N SER A 12 10.13 9.49 6.47
CA SER A 12 10.79 10.59 5.76
C SER A 12 11.68 10.15 4.59
N TRP A 13 12.13 8.89 4.58
CA TRP A 13 13.04 8.27 3.60
C TRP A 13 12.47 6.93 3.11
N ILE A 14 11.13 6.84 3.00
CA ILE A 14 10.47 5.56 2.80
C ILE A 14 10.90 4.92 1.48
N HIS A 15 11.15 5.74 0.45
CA HIS A 15 11.54 5.23 -0.86
C HIS A 15 12.92 4.61 -0.83
N GLU A 16 13.90 5.33 -0.30
CA GLU A 16 15.28 4.87 -0.14
C GLU A 16 15.34 3.64 0.77
N THR A 17 14.60 3.67 1.88
CA THR A 17 14.53 2.54 2.81
C THR A 17 14.00 1.29 2.13
N LEU A 18 12.93 1.39 1.33
CA LEU A 18 12.38 0.23 0.61
C LEU A 18 13.40 -0.35 -0.38
N VAL A 19 14.14 0.51 -1.07
CA VAL A 19 15.17 0.12 -2.04
C VAL A 19 16.36 -0.55 -1.35
N ASP A 20 16.83 -0.02 -0.21
CA ASP A 20 17.88 -0.63 0.59
C ASP A 20 17.48 -2.04 1.07
N LEU A 21 16.22 -2.20 1.51
CA LEU A 21 15.70 -3.50 1.93
C LEU A 21 15.59 -4.49 0.76
N LEU A 22 15.17 -4.02 -0.42
CA LEU A 22 15.14 -4.82 -1.64
C LEU A 22 16.54 -5.29 -2.04
N HIS A 23 17.53 -4.39 -1.96
CA HIS A 23 18.93 -4.71 -2.25
C HIS A 23 19.43 -5.84 -1.35
N ILE A 24 19.29 -5.69 -0.03
CA ILE A 24 19.66 -6.71 0.95
C ILE A 24 18.93 -8.02 0.65
N GLN A 25 17.62 -7.96 0.41
CA GLN A 25 16.83 -9.15 0.11
C GLN A 25 17.35 -9.88 -1.14
N LYS A 26 17.70 -9.16 -2.21
CA LYS A 26 18.26 -9.78 -3.43
C LYS A 26 19.58 -10.50 -3.16
N GLU A 27 20.42 -9.96 -2.28
CA GLU A 27 21.68 -10.59 -1.90
C GLU A 27 21.47 -11.85 -1.05
N ILE A 28 20.61 -11.79 -0.04
CA ILE A 28 20.51 -12.85 0.98
C ILE A 28 19.38 -13.86 0.73
N HIS A 29 18.43 -13.54 -0.15
CA HIS A 29 17.29 -14.38 -0.52
C HIS A 29 17.09 -14.34 -2.04
N PRO A 30 17.99 -14.95 -2.83
CA PRO A 30 17.76 -15.09 -4.26
C PRO A 30 16.54 -15.98 -4.53
N GLY A 31 15.82 -15.71 -5.62
CA GLY A 31 14.71 -16.55 -6.06
C GLY A 31 13.36 -16.31 -5.37
N ILE A 32 13.13 -15.13 -4.79
CA ILE A 32 11.79 -14.74 -4.32
C ILE A 32 10.84 -14.60 -5.52
N PHE A 33 9.67 -15.19 -5.39
CA PHE A 33 8.55 -15.02 -6.31
C PHE A 33 7.41 -14.33 -5.59
N ALA A 34 7.01 -13.16 -6.09
CA ALA A 34 5.96 -12.34 -5.51
C ALA A 34 4.60 -12.68 -6.15
N VAL A 35 3.56 -12.76 -5.31
CA VAL A 35 2.17 -12.87 -5.75
C VAL A 35 1.37 -11.78 -5.04
N MET A 36 0.62 -11.00 -5.80
CA MET A 36 -0.20 -9.88 -5.31
C MET A 36 -1.67 -10.16 -5.60
N ASP A 37 -2.48 -10.12 -4.54
CA ASP A 37 -3.93 -10.22 -4.61
C ASP A 37 -4.53 -8.86 -4.98
N GLY A 38 -5.16 -8.79 -6.16
CA GLY A 38 -5.96 -7.67 -6.62
C GLY A 38 -7.43 -8.05 -6.85
N THR A 39 -7.94 -9.06 -6.13
CA THR A 39 -9.36 -9.42 -6.17
C THR A 39 -10.24 -8.23 -5.81
N THR A 40 -9.89 -7.56 -4.70
CA THR A 40 -10.38 -6.24 -4.31
C THR A 40 -9.19 -5.28 -4.16
N ALA A 41 -9.20 -4.18 -4.90
CA ALA A 41 -8.20 -3.12 -4.82
C ALA A 41 -8.76 -1.88 -4.13
N GLY A 42 -7.93 -1.15 -3.39
CA GLY A 42 -8.37 0.03 -2.64
C GLY A 42 -8.07 1.33 -3.36
N ASN A 43 -9.10 2.08 -3.72
CA ASN A 43 -8.99 3.44 -4.25
C ASN A 43 -9.07 4.47 -3.10
N GLY A 44 -8.49 5.66 -3.27
CA GLY A 44 -8.56 6.75 -2.29
C GLY A 44 -7.39 6.81 -1.33
N THR A 45 -7.67 7.16 -0.08
CA THR A 45 -6.67 7.60 0.91
C THR A 45 -6.16 6.46 1.81
N GLY A 46 -5.90 5.29 1.22
CA GLY A 46 -5.50 4.09 1.94
C GLY A 46 -4.30 4.29 2.90
N PRO A 47 -3.96 3.28 3.72
CA PRO A 47 -4.48 1.92 3.66
C PRO A 47 -5.77 1.70 4.46
N ARG A 48 -6.07 2.54 5.46
CA ARG A 48 -7.24 2.35 6.35
C ARG A 48 -8.53 3.00 5.85
N ILE A 49 -8.41 3.98 4.95
CA ILE A 49 -9.55 4.75 4.43
C ILE A 49 -9.52 4.61 2.92
N MET A 50 -10.21 3.60 2.40
CA MET A 50 -10.26 3.29 0.98
C MET A 50 -11.69 2.98 0.52
N THR A 51 -11.94 3.21 -0.76
CA THR A 51 -13.10 2.71 -1.47
C THR A 51 -12.69 1.40 -2.15
N PRO A 52 -13.23 0.25 -1.72
CA PRO A 52 -12.89 -1.03 -2.32
C PRO A 52 -13.51 -1.15 -3.72
N GLU A 53 -12.71 -1.56 -4.69
CA GLU A 53 -13.13 -1.83 -6.06
C GLU A 53 -12.77 -3.27 -6.45
N ILE A 54 -13.72 -3.98 -7.05
CA ILE A 54 -13.50 -5.35 -7.52
C ILE A 54 -12.74 -5.30 -8.85
N LYS A 55 -11.55 -5.91 -8.88
CA LYS A 55 -10.72 -6.02 -10.10
C LYS A 55 -10.50 -7.46 -10.54
N ASN A 56 -10.60 -8.42 -9.62
CA ASN A 56 -10.46 -9.86 -9.93
C ASN A 56 -9.12 -10.20 -10.60
N VAL A 57 -8.05 -9.48 -10.26
CA VAL A 57 -6.72 -9.73 -10.83
C VAL A 57 -5.81 -10.38 -9.79
N ILE A 58 -4.90 -11.22 -10.25
CA ILE A 58 -3.76 -11.70 -9.47
C ILE A 58 -2.53 -11.38 -10.29
N LEU A 59 -1.58 -10.68 -9.70
CA LEU A 59 -0.28 -10.44 -10.31
C LEU A 59 0.73 -11.41 -9.71
N ALA A 60 1.66 -11.89 -10.53
CA ALA A 60 2.73 -12.76 -10.09
C ALA A 60 4.02 -12.43 -10.85
N SER A 61 5.15 -12.37 -10.15
CA SER A 61 6.42 -11.97 -10.76
C SER A 61 7.63 -12.47 -9.98
N GLY A 62 8.70 -12.84 -10.68
CA GLY A 62 10.02 -13.05 -10.09
C GLY A 62 10.81 -11.75 -9.85
N ASP A 63 10.31 -10.63 -10.39
CA ASP A 63 10.85 -9.29 -10.19
C ASP A 63 9.88 -8.45 -9.34
N GLN A 64 10.34 -8.07 -8.15
CA GLN A 64 9.56 -7.29 -7.17
C GLN A 64 9.33 -5.84 -7.61
N VAL A 65 10.22 -5.27 -8.42
CA VAL A 65 10.02 -3.92 -8.95
C VAL A 65 8.97 -3.96 -10.06
N ALA A 66 9.04 -4.99 -10.91
CA ALA A 66 8.13 -5.14 -12.05
C ALA A 66 6.67 -5.33 -11.60
N ILE A 67 6.41 -6.14 -10.56
CA ILE A 67 5.04 -6.35 -10.07
C ILE A 67 4.42 -5.07 -9.52
N ASP A 68 5.20 -4.26 -8.77
CA ASP A 68 4.75 -2.98 -8.25
C ASP A 68 4.53 -1.96 -9.38
N ALA A 69 5.40 -1.97 -10.41
CA ALA A 69 5.25 -1.11 -11.57
C ALA A 69 4.00 -1.41 -12.38
N ILE A 70 3.71 -2.69 -12.64
CA ILE A 70 2.49 -3.09 -13.33
C ILE A 70 1.25 -2.80 -12.48
N ALA A 71 1.28 -3.06 -11.17
CA ALA A 71 0.18 -2.69 -10.28
C ALA A 71 -0.08 -1.17 -10.30
N ALA A 72 0.96 -0.34 -10.23
CA ALA A 72 0.86 1.11 -10.31
C ALA A 72 0.24 1.57 -11.64
N LYS A 73 0.71 1.02 -12.77
CA LYS A 73 0.19 1.30 -14.11
C LYS A 73 -1.30 0.96 -14.21
N MET A 74 -1.70 -0.24 -13.78
CA MET A 74 -3.11 -0.68 -13.81
C MET A 74 -4.00 0.21 -12.94
N MET A 75 -3.50 0.66 -11.79
CA MET A 75 -4.20 1.65 -10.95
C MET A 75 -4.32 3.03 -11.60
N GLY A 76 -3.59 3.32 -12.68
CA GLY A 76 -3.61 4.59 -13.40
C GLY A 76 -2.52 5.57 -12.98
N PHE A 77 -1.50 5.11 -12.24
CA PHE A 77 -0.34 5.91 -11.87
C PHE A 77 0.81 5.70 -12.86
N ASP A 78 1.65 6.71 -13.03
CA ASP A 78 2.95 6.56 -13.70
C ASP A 78 3.93 5.86 -12.73
N PRO A 79 4.39 4.62 -13.02
CA PRO A 79 5.30 3.90 -12.12
C PRO A 79 6.60 4.65 -11.87
N MET A 80 7.13 5.36 -12.86
CA MET A 80 8.40 6.08 -12.74
C MET A 80 8.27 7.39 -11.93
N SER A 81 7.05 7.84 -11.68
CA SER A 81 6.79 8.92 -10.72
C SER A 81 6.86 8.46 -9.25
N ILE A 82 6.81 7.14 -9.01
CA ILE A 82 6.85 6.56 -7.67
C ILE A 82 8.31 6.30 -7.27
N GLY A 83 8.76 6.99 -6.21
CA GLY A 83 10.17 7.05 -5.85
C GLY A 83 10.86 5.70 -5.65
N TYR A 84 10.21 4.71 -5.01
CA TYR A 84 10.85 3.41 -4.74
C TYR A 84 10.95 2.54 -6.00
N ILE A 85 9.99 2.67 -6.93
CA ILE A 85 10.02 1.97 -8.22
C ILE A 85 11.14 2.54 -9.08
N ARG A 86 11.15 3.87 -9.23
CA ARG A 86 12.17 4.58 -10.01
C ARG A 86 13.58 4.33 -9.48
N LEU A 87 13.80 4.49 -8.17
CA LEU A 87 15.12 4.29 -7.56
C LEU A 87 15.60 2.84 -7.70
N ALA A 88 14.73 1.85 -7.51
CA ALA A 88 15.09 0.44 -7.68
C ALA A 88 15.46 0.13 -9.14
N HIS A 89 14.72 0.70 -10.10
CA HIS A 89 15.02 0.57 -11.52
C HIS A 89 16.36 1.22 -11.89
N GLU A 90 16.60 2.47 -11.47
CA GLU A 90 17.85 3.19 -11.70
C GLU A 90 19.08 2.45 -11.12
N GLN A 91 18.91 1.70 -10.03
CA GLN A 91 19.95 0.88 -9.41
C GLN A 91 20.09 -0.53 -10.00
N GLY A 92 19.29 -0.90 -11.01
CA GLY A 92 19.33 -2.25 -11.60
C GLY A 92 18.79 -3.35 -10.67
N LEU A 93 18.00 -2.98 -9.66
CA LEU A 93 17.41 -3.93 -8.71
C LEU A 93 16.10 -4.54 -9.24
N GLY A 94 15.64 -4.15 -10.41
CA GLY A 94 14.50 -4.71 -11.12
C GLY A 94 14.03 -3.75 -12.20
N ILE A 95 12.98 -4.11 -12.93
CA ILE A 95 12.47 -3.30 -14.03
C ILE A 95 11.25 -2.51 -13.58
N GLY A 96 11.36 -1.17 -13.56
CA GLY A 96 10.28 -0.26 -13.19
C GLY A 96 9.54 0.35 -14.38
N ASP A 97 10.17 0.41 -15.56
CA ASP A 97 9.53 0.90 -16.78
C ASP A 97 8.63 -0.17 -17.39
N PRO A 98 7.30 0.05 -17.48
CA PRO A 98 6.38 -0.93 -18.04
C PRO A 98 6.64 -1.31 -19.50
N ARG A 99 7.39 -0.50 -20.25
CA ARG A 99 7.75 -0.79 -21.65
C ARG A 99 8.81 -1.89 -21.76
N GLU A 100 9.54 -2.13 -20.67
CA GLU A 100 10.59 -3.15 -20.58
C GLU A 100 10.09 -4.42 -19.86
N ILE A 101 8.82 -4.44 -19.42
CA ILE A 101 8.22 -5.57 -18.72
C ILE A 101 7.39 -6.40 -19.70
N GLU A 102 7.72 -7.68 -19.82
CA GLU A 102 6.87 -8.66 -20.49
C GLU A 102 5.73 -9.08 -19.54
N VAL A 103 4.49 -8.82 -19.95
CA VAL A 103 3.30 -9.30 -19.23
C VAL A 103 2.82 -10.57 -19.92
N VAL A 104 2.79 -11.66 -19.14
CA VAL A 104 2.31 -12.98 -19.59
C VAL A 104 0.97 -13.25 -18.93
N GLY A 105 -0.01 -13.74 -19.70
CA GLY A 105 -1.36 -14.02 -19.23
C GLY A 105 -2.38 -13.08 -19.86
N ASP A 106 -3.26 -12.51 -19.03
CA ASP A 106 -4.30 -11.60 -19.50
C ASP A 106 -3.72 -10.31 -20.08
N ASP A 107 -4.32 -9.80 -21.16
CA ASP A 107 -3.91 -8.53 -21.76
C ASP A 107 -4.36 -7.36 -20.86
N ILE A 108 -3.38 -6.60 -20.36
CA ILE A 108 -3.60 -5.42 -19.52
C ILE A 108 -3.45 -4.09 -20.28
N SER A 109 -3.35 -4.12 -21.60
CA SER A 109 -3.13 -2.91 -22.41
C SER A 109 -4.22 -1.85 -22.23
N GLY A 110 -5.45 -2.28 -21.97
CA GLY A 110 -6.60 -1.42 -21.69
C GLY A 110 -6.79 -1.05 -20.21
N GLU A 111 -5.94 -1.54 -19.31
CA GLU A 111 -6.11 -1.35 -17.87
C GLU A 111 -5.58 0.02 -17.42
N ASN A 112 -6.50 0.89 -17.03
CA ASN A 112 -6.24 2.10 -16.27
C ASN A 112 -7.47 2.39 -15.40
N TRP A 113 -7.37 2.06 -14.13
CA TRP A 113 -8.51 2.16 -13.20
C TRP A 113 -8.80 3.58 -12.74
N ASN A 114 -7.97 4.55 -13.13
CA ASN A 114 -8.11 5.96 -12.75
C ASN A 114 -8.25 6.14 -11.23
N PHE A 115 -7.45 5.39 -10.46
CA PHE A 115 -7.44 5.57 -9.01
C PHE A 115 -6.93 6.95 -8.65
N SER A 116 -7.45 7.48 -7.55
CA SER A 116 -7.16 8.82 -7.11
C SER A 116 -6.69 8.81 -5.66
N ILE A 117 -5.68 9.63 -5.37
CA ILE A 117 -5.15 9.74 -4.01
C ILE A 117 -5.73 10.99 -3.36
N GLY A 118 -6.84 10.82 -2.63
CA GLY A 118 -7.52 11.94 -1.95
C GLY A 118 -6.73 12.53 -0.77
N MET A 119 -7.05 13.75 -0.35
CA MET A 119 -6.51 14.35 0.87
C MET A 119 -7.52 14.21 2.02
N ASN A 120 -7.05 13.81 3.20
CA ASN A 120 -7.85 13.80 4.42
C ASN A 120 -7.03 14.35 5.60
N PHE A 121 -7.69 14.60 6.73
CA PHE A 121 -7.05 15.18 7.90
C PHE A 121 -5.84 14.39 8.38
N HIS A 122 -5.94 13.05 8.48
CA HIS A 122 -4.84 12.21 8.93
C HIS A 122 -3.67 12.21 7.93
N ARG A 123 -3.94 12.18 6.62
CA ARG A 123 -2.92 12.30 5.57
C ARG A 123 -2.22 13.66 5.62
N ALA A 124 -2.97 14.74 5.82
CA ALA A 124 -2.42 16.08 5.97
C ALA A 124 -1.51 16.19 7.21
N LEU A 125 -1.95 15.63 8.35
CA LEU A 125 -1.13 15.55 9.56
C LEU A 125 0.15 14.73 9.32
N GLY A 126 0.03 13.56 8.70
CA GLY A 126 1.19 12.74 8.35
C GLY A 126 2.16 13.48 7.44
N TRP A 127 1.65 14.20 6.43
CA TRP A 127 2.47 15.01 5.55
C TRP A 127 3.21 16.12 6.31
N LEU A 128 2.52 16.85 7.18
CA LEU A 128 3.14 17.88 8.03
C LEU A 128 4.25 17.27 8.90
N SER A 129 3.97 16.14 9.54
CA SER A 129 4.89 15.44 10.43
C SER A 129 6.18 14.97 9.77
N TRP A 130 6.13 14.50 8.51
CA TRP A 130 7.28 13.84 7.87
C TRP A 130 7.94 14.67 6.75
N TYR A 131 7.18 15.54 6.08
CA TYR A 131 7.65 16.25 4.89
C TYR A 131 7.45 17.77 4.96
N GLY A 132 6.46 18.24 5.73
CA GLY A 132 6.12 19.66 5.86
C GLY A 132 7.05 20.45 6.78
N PRO A 133 6.72 21.73 7.08
CA PRO A 133 7.56 22.62 7.89
C PRO A 133 7.77 22.12 9.32
N THR A 134 6.85 21.30 9.85
CA THR A 134 6.95 20.72 11.20
C THR A 134 7.82 19.45 11.24
N LYS A 135 8.43 19.04 10.12
CA LYS A 135 9.41 17.93 10.06
C LYS A 135 10.57 18.08 11.06
N VAL A 136 10.93 19.31 11.42
CA VAL A 136 11.97 19.57 12.46
C VAL A 136 11.62 18.95 13.82
N LEU A 137 10.33 18.76 14.10
CA LEU A 137 9.82 18.15 15.33
C LEU A 137 9.75 16.62 15.26
N GLN A 138 10.04 16.00 14.10
CA GLN A 138 9.87 14.56 13.91
C GLN A 138 10.64 13.73 14.95
N LYS A 139 11.86 14.16 15.33
CA LYS A 139 12.68 13.45 16.31
C LYS A 139 12.04 13.50 17.70
N LEU A 140 11.47 14.64 18.07
CA LEU A 140 10.77 14.79 19.34
C LEU A 140 9.48 13.94 19.37
N LEU A 141 8.66 14.05 18.32
CA LEU A 141 7.35 13.40 18.27
C LEU A 141 7.44 11.88 18.10
N PHE A 142 8.39 11.39 17.31
CA PHE A 142 8.40 9.99 16.88
C PHE A 142 9.60 9.18 17.39
N HIS A 143 10.65 9.81 17.93
CA HIS A 143 11.80 9.08 18.49
C HIS A 143 11.85 9.16 20.03
N THR A 144 10.77 9.62 20.66
CA THR A 144 10.57 9.62 22.11
C THR A 144 9.26 8.90 22.46
N PRO A 145 8.98 8.60 23.74
CA PRO A 145 7.71 8.00 24.15
C PRO A 145 6.45 8.80 23.75
N LEU A 146 6.58 10.06 23.31
CA LEU A 146 5.47 10.84 22.73
C LEU A 146 4.81 10.16 21.53
N VAL A 147 5.52 9.26 20.84
CA VAL A 147 4.99 8.47 19.73
C VAL A 147 3.75 7.66 20.13
N HIS A 148 3.64 7.26 21.40
CA HIS A 148 2.46 6.54 21.90
C HIS A 148 1.21 7.42 21.90
N GLY A 149 1.35 8.70 22.25
CA GLY A 149 0.27 9.67 22.14
C GLY A 149 -0.15 9.91 20.69
N ALA A 150 0.81 10.09 19.79
CA ALA A 150 0.52 10.22 18.35
C ALA A 150 -0.15 8.95 17.77
N SER A 151 0.26 7.77 18.23
CA SER A 151 -0.34 6.49 17.85
C SER A 151 -1.79 6.40 18.32
N PHE A 152 -2.07 6.76 19.57
CA PHE A 152 -3.43 6.80 20.11
C PHE A 152 -4.32 7.80 19.36
N ILE A 153 -3.80 8.96 18.98
CA ILE A 153 -4.56 9.93 18.16
C ILE A 153 -4.93 9.33 16.79
N SER A 154 -3.99 8.63 16.16
CA SER A 154 -4.26 7.93 14.90
C SER A 154 -5.31 6.83 15.08
N GLU A 155 -5.16 6.00 16.11
CA GLU A 155 -6.12 4.95 16.47
C GLU A 155 -7.51 5.55 16.71
N ALA A 156 -7.62 6.60 17.52
CA ALA A 156 -8.91 7.21 17.82
C ALA A 156 -9.57 7.86 16.60
N TYR A 157 -8.79 8.46 15.72
CA TYR A 157 -9.29 8.98 14.46
C TYR A 157 -9.88 7.87 13.58
N HIS A 158 -9.20 6.73 13.49
CA HIS A 158 -9.62 5.62 12.63
C HIS A 158 -10.73 4.77 13.25
N ASP A 159 -10.58 4.34 14.49
CA ASP A 159 -11.36 3.26 15.07
C ASP A 159 -12.57 3.77 15.86
N TYR A 160 -12.43 4.91 16.56
CA TYR A 160 -13.52 5.49 17.36
C TYR A 160 -14.32 6.56 16.61
N TYR A 161 -13.73 7.24 15.62
CA TYR A 161 -14.42 8.28 14.85
C TYR A 161 -14.83 7.82 13.44
N ARG A 162 -13.86 7.51 12.58
CA ARG A 162 -14.11 7.17 11.17
C ARG A 162 -14.91 5.89 11.02
N TRP A 163 -14.42 4.79 11.60
CA TRP A 163 -15.03 3.47 11.49
C TRP A 163 -16.55 3.45 11.76
N PRO A 164 -17.06 3.88 12.92
CA PRO A 164 -18.50 3.83 13.20
C PRO A 164 -19.31 4.80 12.32
N THR A 165 -18.70 5.87 11.79
CA THR A 165 -19.42 6.92 11.07
C THR A 165 -19.51 6.67 9.57
N ARG A 166 -18.44 6.19 8.94
CA ARG A 166 -18.36 6.01 7.47
C ARG A 166 -17.82 4.64 7.05
N GLU A 167 -16.65 4.25 7.54
CA GLU A 167 -15.90 3.12 6.97
C GLU A 167 -16.59 1.77 7.25
N LYS A 168 -17.32 1.63 8.36
CA LYS A 168 -18.19 0.46 8.61
C LYS A 168 -19.24 0.29 7.50
N LYS A 169 -19.88 1.39 7.06
CA LYS A 169 -20.90 1.34 6.00
C LYS A 169 -20.30 0.95 4.65
N VAL A 170 -19.09 1.44 4.35
CA VAL A 170 -18.35 1.07 3.13
C VAL A 170 -18.00 -0.41 3.15
N TYR A 171 -17.51 -0.92 4.29
CA TYR A 171 -17.22 -2.33 4.47
C TYR A 171 -18.47 -3.21 4.35
N GLU A 172 -19.56 -2.86 5.02
CA GLU A 172 -20.82 -3.62 4.96
C GLU A 172 -21.38 -3.64 3.53
N ALA A 173 -21.35 -2.50 2.83
CA ALA A 173 -21.75 -2.43 1.44
C ALA A 173 -20.87 -3.30 0.53
N TRP A 174 -19.55 -3.31 0.71
CA TRP A 174 -18.67 -4.22 -0.01
C TRP A 174 -18.98 -5.69 0.29
N ARG A 175 -19.19 -6.02 1.57
CA ARG A 175 -19.47 -7.39 2.02
C ARG A 175 -20.75 -7.94 1.40
N GLU A 176 -21.80 -7.13 1.32
CA GLU A 176 -23.12 -7.55 0.82
C GLU A 176 -23.18 -7.56 -0.72
N ASN A 177 -22.56 -6.56 -1.36
CA ASN A 177 -22.78 -6.32 -2.79
C ASN A 177 -21.74 -6.96 -3.71
N THR A 178 -20.62 -7.46 -3.18
CA THR A 178 -19.55 -8.05 -4.01
C THR A 178 -19.48 -9.57 -3.90
N PRO A 179 -19.04 -10.29 -4.97
CA PRO A 179 -18.84 -11.74 -4.90
C PRO A 179 -17.85 -12.16 -3.80
N TRP A 180 -16.74 -11.44 -3.64
CA TRP A 180 -15.74 -11.70 -2.60
C TRP A 180 -16.27 -11.45 -1.20
N GLY A 181 -17.01 -10.36 -1.01
CA GLY A 181 -17.68 -10.05 0.24
C GLY A 181 -18.64 -11.17 0.70
N ARG A 182 -19.47 -11.67 -0.21
CA ARG A 182 -20.40 -12.79 0.05
C ARG A 182 -19.68 -14.11 0.29
N LEU A 183 -18.58 -14.36 -0.43
CA LEU A 183 -17.75 -15.54 -0.21
C LEU A 183 -17.15 -15.55 1.20
N PHE A 184 -16.59 -14.42 1.65
CA PHE A 184 -16.06 -14.31 3.01
C PHE A 184 -17.15 -14.41 4.09
N ALA A 185 -18.34 -13.86 3.84
CA ALA A 185 -19.48 -14.05 4.74
C ALA A 185 -19.82 -15.55 4.90
N THR A 186 -19.82 -16.30 3.79
CA THR A 186 -20.04 -17.76 3.80
C THR A 186 -18.97 -18.50 4.61
N TYR A 187 -17.71 -18.07 4.54
CA TYR A 187 -16.62 -18.68 5.31
C TYR A 187 -16.72 -18.39 6.81
N LEU A 188 -17.18 -17.20 7.19
CA LEU A 188 -17.47 -16.87 8.60
C LEU A 188 -18.61 -17.73 9.13
N GLU A 189 -19.70 -17.88 8.37
CA GLU A 189 -20.84 -18.74 8.75
C GLU A 189 -20.44 -20.21 8.91
N LYS A 190 -19.53 -20.71 8.06
CA LYS A 190 -19.01 -22.08 8.13
C LYS A 190 -17.93 -22.28 9.20
N GLY A 191 -17.49 -21.22 9.88
CA GLY A 191 -16.43 -21.27 10.87
C GLY A 191 -15.03 -21.54 10.30
N THR A 192 -14.83 -21.33 9.00
CA THR A 192 -13.52 -21.50 8.33
C THR A 192 -12.66 -20.24 8.42
N LEU A 193 -13.28 -19.08 8.64
CA LEU A 193 -12.62 -17.85 9.10
C LEU A 193 -12.86 -17.71 10.61
N ARG A 194 -11.80 -17.54 11.40
CA ARG A 194 -11.84 -17.28 12.85
C ARG A 194 -11.52 -15.84 13.14
#